data_AF-A0A150QL44-F1
#
_entry.id   AF-A0A150QL44-F1
#
_cell.length_a   1.000
_cell.length_b   1.000
_cell.length_c   1.000
_cell.angle_alpha   90.00
_cell.angle_beta   90.00
_cell.angle_gamma   90.00
#
_symmetry.space_group_name_H-M   'P 1'
#
loop_
_entity.id
_entity.type
_entity.pdbx_description
1 polymer ?
#
loop_
_entity_poly.entity_id
_entity_poly.type
_entity_poly.pdbx_seq_one_letter_code
_entity_poly.pdbx_strand_id
1 'polypeptide(L)'
;LPSPVDARRVLLPPADLAVLQEDGDASAAPGVPDAIALGRARTGDVVLLLRFAPTFGVDADIASAFVVLDPVPLAPPAERALPLEVARILEPWRSETATWGRQPRLSIPEPAAVARRLPTVPLRIDVTSLVRGWARRRMDDHGIAIVAPGRDAVGAAYSMGISQGTGPLLEVYVR
;
A
#
# COMPACT_ATOMS: atom_id res chain seq x y z
N LEU A 1 -13.74 7.43 6.15
CA LEU A 1 -15.08 6.92 6.48
C LEU A 1 -15.06 6.31 7.89
N PRO A 2 -16.12 6.46 8.72
CA PRO A 2 -16.20 5.82 10.04
C PRO A 2 -16.45 4.30 9.93
N SER A 3 -16.12 3.55 10.99
CA SER A 3 -16.33 2.10 11.09
C SER A 3 -17.82 1.74 11.17
N PRO A 4 -18.32 0.72 10.46
CA PRO A 4 -19.70 0.26 10.60
C PRO A 4 -19.95 -0.38 11.98
N VAL A 5 -21.11 -0.10 12.60
CA VAL A 5 -21.44 -0.52 13.97
C VAL A 5 -21.62 -2.05 14.10
N ASP A 6 -22.10 -2.70 13.04
CA ASP A 6 -22.39 -4.14 13.02
C ASP A 6 -21.35 -4.96 12.25
N ALA A 7 -20.10 -4.48 12.15
CA ALA A 7 -19.05 -5.16 11.41
C ALA A 7 -17.88 -5.56 12.33
N ARG A 8 -17.42 -6.80 12.18
CA ARG A 8 -16.20 -7.30 12.82
C ARG A 8 -14.99 -6.72 12.10
N ARG A 9 -14.10 -6.08 12.87
CA ARG A 9 -12.81 -5.57 12.38
C ARG A 9 -11.78 -6.69 12.31
N VAL A 10 -11.13 -6.83 11.16
CA VAL A 10 -10.03 -7.76 10.88
C VAL A 10 -8.81 -6.95 10.47
N LEU A 11 -7.67 -7.22 11.08
CA LEU A 11 -6.39 -6.59 10.75
C LEU A 11 -5.47 -7.63 10.13
N LEU A 12 -4.94 -7.34 8.95
CA LEU A 12 -4.06 -8.25 8.20
C LEU A 12 -2.75 -7.53 7.87
N PRO A 13 -1.60 -7.98 8.39
CA PRO A 13 -0.32 -7.55 7.86
C PRO A 13 -0.12 -8.10 6.44
N PRO A 14 0.67 -7.43 5.60
CA PRO A 14 1.05 -7.97 4.31
C PRO A 14 1.87 -9.26 4.50
N ALA A 15 1.53 -10.28 3.72
CA ALA A 15 2.32 -11.50 3.59
C ALA A 15 3.57 -11.29 2.72
N ASP A 16 3.59 -10.21 1.93
CA ASP A 16 4.72 -9.77 1.13
C ASP A 16 4.59 -8.28 0.87
N LEU A 17 5.72 -7.57 0.81
CA LEU A 17 5.72 -6.15 0.53
C LEU A 17 6.99 -5.71 -0.19
N ALA A 18 6.88 -4.79 -1.16
CA ALA A 18 8.02 -4.25 -1.89
C ALA A 18 7.78 -2.79 -2.28
N VAL A 19 8.88 -2.06 -2.44
CA VAL A 19 8.87 -0.65 -2.81
C VAL A 19 9.65 -0.51 -4.10
N LEU A 20 8.99 -0.02 -5.15
CA LEU A 20 9.59 0.15 -6.47
C LEU A 20 9.73 1.64 -6.76
N GLN A 21 10.91 2.02 -7.22
CA GLN A 21 11.25 3.37 -7.67
C GLN A 21 12.11 3.23 -8.92
N GLU A 22 11.91 4.12 -9.90
CA GLU A 22 12.64 4.09 -11.18
C GLU A 22 14.16 4.24 -11.00
N ASP A 23 14.58 5.13 -10.09
CA ASP A 23 16.00 5.41 -9.80
C ASP A 23 16.60 4.56 -8.66
N GLY A 24 15.93 3.48 -8.25
CA GLY A 24 16.47 2.58 -7.23
C GLY A 24 17.78 1.95 -7.71
N ASP A 25 18.83 2.01 -6.89
CA ASP A 25 20.11 1.38 -7.20
C ASP A 25 19.88 -0.10 -7.51
N ALA A 26 20.04 -0.52 -8.78
CA ALA A 26 19.90 -1.92 -9.19
C ALA A 26 20.95 -2.84 -8.51
N SER A 27 21.94 -2.24 -7.83
CA SER A 27 22.96 -2.89 -7.02
C SER A 27 22.58 -3.04 -5.53
N ALA A 28 21.52 -2.38 -5.06
CA ALA A 28 21.03 -2.59 -3.70
C ALA A 28 20.25 -3.92 -3.67
N ALA A 29 20.57 -4.78 -2.70
CA ALA A 29 19.80 -6.00 -2.51
C ALA A 29 18.31 -5.66 -2.34
N PRO A 30 17.39 -6.44 -2.93
CA PRO A 30 15.95 -6.23 -2.74
C PRO A 30 15.66 -6.34 -1.24
N GLY A 31 15.43 -5.20 -0.63
CA GLY A 31 15.23 -5.06 0.80
C GLY A 31 14.20 -3.97 1.02
N VAL A 32 13.22 -4.27 1.85
CA VAL A 32 12.22 -3.29 2.26
C VAL A 32 12.90 -2.31 3.22
N PRO A 33 12.88 -0.99 2.95
CA PRO A 33 13.43 -0.01 3.89
C PRO A 33 12.54 0.10 5.13
N ASP A 34 13.09 0.54 6.27
CA ASP A 34 12.30 0.80 7.50
C ASP A 34 11.16 1.81 7.30
N ALA A 35 11.34 2.73 6.35
CA ALA A 35 10.37 3.73 5.96
C ALA A 35 10.44 4.01 4.46
N ILE A 36 9.31 4.43 3.89
CA ILE A 36 9.22 4.89 2.50
C ILE A 36 8.87 6.36 2.47
N ALA A 37 9.37 7.06 1.45
CA ALA A 37 8.92 8.40 1.10
C ALA A 37 8.05 8.33 -0.16
N LEU A 38 6.73 8.27 0.02
CA LEU A 38 5.80 8.26 -1.11
C LEU A 38 5.92 9.57 -1.89
N GLY A 39 5.97 9.48 -3.22
CA GLY A 39 6.12 10.62 -4.13
C GLY A 39 7.55 11.16 -4.26
N ARG A 40 8.52 10.59 -3.53
CA ARG A 40 9.95 10.91 -3.69
C ARG A 40 10.59 10.03 -4.77
N ALA A 41 10.69 10.55 -5.98
CA ALA A 41 11.50 9.98 -7.06
C ALA A 41 12.04 11.12 -7.94
N ARG A 42 13.16 10.92 -8.67
CA ARG A 42 13.65 11.94 -9.61
C ARG A 42 12.89 11.87 -10.92
N THR A 43 12.52 10.66 -11.35
CA THR A 43 11.58 10.41 -12.44
C THR A 43 10.59 9.30 -12.07
N GLY A 44 9.47 9.23 -12.82
CA GLY A 44 8.50 8.16 -12.67
C GLY A 44 7.63 8.24 -11.42
N ASP A 45 7.21 7.06 -10.95
CA ASP A 45 6.33 6.89 -9.80
C ASP A 45 7.03 6.09 -8.69
N VAL A 46 6.56 6.27 -7.45
CA VAL A 46 6.87 5.37 -6.34
C VAL A 46 5.70 4.39 -6.22
N VAL A 47 5.99 3.09 -6.33
CA VAL A 47 4.97 2.04 -6.25
C VAL A 47 5.23 1.18 -5.01
N LEU A 48 4.27 1.16 -4.09
CA LEU A 48 4.25 0.24 -2.95
C LEU A 48 3.38 -0.97 -3.31
N LEU A 49 3.99 -2.15 -3.37
CA LEU A 49 3.30 -3.42 -3.61
C LEU A 49 3.02 -4.11 -2.27
N LEU A 50 1.78 -4.52 -2.06
CA LEU A 50 1.32 -5.22 -0.86
C LEU A 50 0.57 -6.49 -1.27
N ARG A 51 0.95 -7.63 -0.72
CA ARG A 51 0.24 -8.90 -0.90
C ARG A 51 -0.33 -9.33 0.44
N PHE A 52 -1.61 -9.68 0.47
CA PHE A 52 -2.29 -10.11 1.70
C PHE A 52 -2.72 -11.57 1.63
N ALA A 53 -2.91 -12.19 2.79
CA ALA A 53 -3.52 -13.52 2.93
C ALA A 53 -4.83 -13.36 3.73
N PRO A 54 -5.98 -13.14 3.07
CA PRO A 54 -7.24 -12.90 3.75
C PRO A 54 -7.70 -14.13 4.53
N THR A 55 -8.15 -13.91 5.77
CA THR A 55 -8.64 -14.96 6.68
C THR A 55 -10.16 -14.96 6.85
N PHE A 56 -10.86 -14.00 6.24
CA PHE A 56 -12.31 -13.81 6.42
C PHE A 56 -13.21 -14.71 5.55
N GLY A 57 -12.64 -15.60 4.73
CA GLY A 57 -13.39 -16.51 3.87
C GLY A 57 -13.79 -15.90 2.53
N VAL A 58 -14.13 -16.75 1.56
CA VAL A 58 -14.44 -16.33 0.17
C VAL A 58 -15.80 -15.65 0.04
N ASP A 59 -16.76 -15.94 0.94
CA ASP A 59 -18.13 -15.39 0.89
C ASP A 59 -18.36 -14.27 1.92
N ALA A 60 -17.30 -13.68 2.44
CA ALA A 60 -17.37 -12.61 3.43
C ALA A 60 -18.09 -11.36 2.88
N ASP A 61 -19.07 -10.82 3.63
CA ASP A 61 -19.65 -9.52 3.30
C ASP A 61 -18.72 -8.39 3.76
N ILE A 62 -17.95 -7.84 2.81
CA ILE A 62 -17.01 -6.75 3.09
C ILE A 62 -17.75 -5.42 3.14
N ALA A 63 -17.93 -4.88 4.34
CA ALA A 63 -18.53 -3.56 4.54
C ALA A 63 -17.61 -2.43 4.10
N SER A 64 -16.33 -2.48 4.48
CA SER A 64 -15.28 -1.53 4.05
C SER A 64 -13.89 -2.13 4.24
N ALA A 65 -12.90 -1.62 3.51
CA ALA A 65 -11.51 -2.01 3.68
C ALA A 65 -10.55 -0.84 3.42
N PHE A 66 -9.49 -0.75 4.23
CA PHE A 66 -8.50 0.32 4.16
C PHE A 66 -7.08 -0.23 4.27
N VAL A 67 -6.17 0.22 3.42
CA VAL A 67 -4.74 0.11 3.72
C VAL A 67 -4.39 1.27 4.66
N VAL A 68 -3.79 0.93 5.80
CA VAL A 68 -3.38 1.87 6.83
C VAL A 68 -1.86 1.98 6.82
N LEU A 69 -1.37 3.21 6.71
CA LEU A 69 0.05 3.55 6.76
C LEU A 69 0.30 4.52 7.91
N ASP A 70 1.18 4.14 8.84
CA ASP A 70 1.56 5.01 9.94
C ASP A 70 2.65 6.00 9.51
N PRO A 71 2.49 7.30 9.81
CA PRO A 71 3.51 8.28 9.48
C PRO A 71 4.78 8.07 10.29
N VAL A 72 5.93 8.39 9.70
CA VAL A 72 7.18 8.42 10.44
C VAL A 72 7.22 9.69 11.31
N PRO A 73 7.36 9.57 12.65
CA PRO A 73 7.48 10.73 13.52
C PRO A 73 8.67 11.59 13.14
N LEU A 74 8.49 12.92 13.18
CA LEU A 74 9.56 13.91 12.92
C LEU A 74 10.17 13.85 11.52
N ALA A 75 9.56 13.13 10.57
CA ALA A 75 9.99 13.17 9.18
C ALA A 75 9.82 14.58 8.59
N PRO A 76 10.73 15.01 7.69
CA PRO A 76 10.57 16.27 6.97
C PRO A 76 9.23 16.29 6.21
N PRO A 77 8.53 17.44 6.17
CA PRO A 77 7.30 17.55 5.41
C PRO A 77 7.59 17.44 3.90
N ALA A 78 6.68 16.80 3.17
CA ALA A 78 6.68 16.84 1.71
C ALA A 78 6.61 18.30 1.21
N GLU A 79 6.82 18.57 -0.07
CA GLU A 79 6.58 19.90 -0.63
C GLU A 79 5.07 20.19 -0.72
N ARG A 80 4.29 19.19 -1.09
CA ARG A 80 2.85 19.31 -1.33
C ARG A 80 2.07 18.10 -0.81
N ALA A 81 0.74 18.22 -0.78
CA ALA A 81 -0.11 17.05 -0.60
C ALA A 81 -0.04 16.16 -1.84
N LEU A 82 0.00 14.84 -1.64
CA LEU A 82 0.27 13.88 -2.71
C LEU A 82 -0.98 13.06 -3.03
N PRO A 83 -1.52 13.14 -4.25
CA PRO A 83 -2.57 12.22 -4.66
C PRO A 83 -2.00 10.80 -4.72
N LEU A 84 -2.77 9.84 -4.23
CA LEU A 84 -2.44 8.43 -4.26
C LEU A 84 -3.50 7.68 -5.03
N GLU A 85 -3.03 6.77 -5.87
CA GLU A 85 -3.86 5.85 -6.63
C GLU A 85 -3.66 4.43 -6.12
N VAL A 86 -4.66 3.59 -6.34
CA VAL A 86 -4.58 2.15 -6.05
C VAL A 86 -4.89 1.35 -7.29
N ALA A 87 -4.15 0.26 -7.47
CA ALA A 87 -4.39 -0.70 -8.52
C ALA A 87 -4.42 -2.12 -7.94
N ARG A 88 -5.10 -3.02 -8.66
CA ARG A 88 -4.96 -4.45 -8.42
C ARG A 88 -3.64 -4.91 -9.00
N ILE A 89 -2.99 -5.83 -8.30
CA ILE A 89 -1.95 -6.66 -8.91
C ILE A 89 -2.66 -7.85 -9.57
N LEU A 90 -2.32 -8.14 -10.83
CA LEU A 90 -3.02 -9.11 -11.68
C LEU A 90 -2.26 -10.42 -11.91
N GLU A 91 -1.07 -10.54 -11.32
CA GLU A 91 -0.24 -11.72 -11.41
C GLU A 91 0.52 -11.99 -10.11
N PRO A 92 0.89 -13.25 -9.84
CA PRO A 92 1.69 -13.60 -8.66
C PRO A 92 3.03 -12.87 -8.65
N TRP A 93 3.47 -12.46 -7.47
CA TRP A 93 4.74 -11.77 -7.28
C TRP A 93 5.33 -12.05 -5.90
N ARG A 94 6.62 -11.78 -5.76
CA ARG A 94 7.33 -11.85 -4.47
C ARG A 94 8.34 -10.71 -4.34
N SER A 95 8.51 -10.19 -3.13
CA SER A 95 9.39 -9.04 -2.87
C SER A 95 10.85 -9.27 -3.25
N GLU A 96 11.35 -10.50 -3.19
CA GLU A 96 12.74 -10.82 -3.53
C GLU A 96 13.04 -10.66 -5.03
N THR A 97 12.01 -10.63 -5.86
CA THR A 97 12.14 -10.57 -7.33
C THR A 97 11.54 -9.30 -7.95
N ALA A 98 10.70 -8.59 -7.21
CA ALA A 98 10.03 -7.39 -7.68
C ALA A 98 11.03 -6.23 -7.75
N THR A 99 11.26 -5.74 -8.95
CA THR A 99 12.09 -4.56 -9.24
C THR A 99 11.36 -3.65 -10.20
N TRP A 100 11.82 -2.41 -10.39
CA TRP A 100 11.22 -1.51 -11.39
C TRP A 100 11.15 -2.10 -12.80
N GLY A 101 12.15 -2.89 -13.21
CA GLY A 101 12.16 -3.57 -14.51
C GLY A 101 11.38 -4.90 -14.54
N ARG A 102 10.92 -5.38 -13.38
CA ARG A 102 10.19 -6.66 -13.21
C ARG A 102 8.98 -6.46 -12.29
N GLN A 103 8.21 -5.42 -12.57
CA GLN A 103 6.98 -5.12 -11.81
C GLN A 103 5.90 -6.12 -12.21
N PRO A 104 5.07 -6.57 -11.27
CA PRO A 104 3.92 -7.35 -11.64
C PRO A 104 2.91 -6.49 -12.40
N ARG A 105 2.18 -7.08 -13.34
CA ARG A 105 1.14 -6.38 -14.10
C ARG A 105 0.06 -5.83 -13.17
N LEU A 106 -0.22 -4.53 -13.31
CA LEU A 106 -1.26 -3.83 -12.57
C LEU A 106 -2.54 -3.66 -13.39
N SER A 107 -3.68 -3.53 -12.72
CA SER A 107 -4.87 -2.94 -13.36
C SER A 107 -4.67 -1.45 -13.59
N ILE A 108 -5.63 -0.81 -14.27
CA ILE A 108 -5.70 0.65 -14.32
C ILE A 108 -5.77 1.18 -12.88
N PRO A 109 -4.86 2.09 -12.47
CA PRO A 109 -4.93 2.75 -11.17
C PRO A 109 -6.15 3.65 -11.04
N GLU A 110 -6.73 3.70 -9.84
CA GLU A 110 -7.88 4.52 -9.49
C GLU A 110 -7.52 5.46 -8.33
N PRO A 111 -7.95 6.74 -8.34
CA PRO A 111 -7.73 7.65 -7.22
C PRO A 111 -8.32 7.11 -5.91
N ALA A 112 -7.53 7.10 -4.83
CA ALA A 112 -7.93 6.46 -3.58
C ALA A 112 -7.74 7.34 -2.33
N ALA A 113 -6.71 8.19 -2.32
CA ALA A 113 -6.41 9.03 -1.17
C ALA A 113 -5.57 10.25 -1.53
N VAL A 114 -5.42 11.15 -0.56
CA VAL A 114 -4.44 12.24 -0.61
C VAL A 114 -3.60 12.18 0.65
N ALA A 115 -2.31 11.86 0.50
CA ALA A 115 -1.34 11.94 1.59
C ALA A 115 -1.08 13.40 1.94
N ARG A 116 -1.19 13.72 3.23
CA ARG A 116 -0.93 15.07 3.72
C ARG A 116 0.57 15.38 3.63
N ARG A 117 0.87 16.66 3.44
CA ARG A 117 2.23 17.20 3.42
C ARG A 117 3.02 16.85 4.69
N LEU A 118 2.38 17.00 5.86
CA LEU A 118 2.91 16.64 7.16
C LEU A 118 1.89 15.71 7.84
N PRO A 119 2.03 14.38 7.71
CA PRO A 119 1.08 13.45 8.28
C PRO A 119 1.35 13.29 9.80
N THR A 120 0.35 13.62 10.62
CA THR A 120 0.39 13.47 12.09
C THR A 120 -0.51 12.35 12.61
N VAL A 121 -1.26 11.71 11.71
CA VAL A 121 -2.18 10.62 11.97
C VAL A 121 -2.01 9.55 10.88
N PRO A 122 -2.39 8.29 11.16
CA PRO A 122 -2.34 7.22 10.16
C PRO A 122 -3.14 7.58 8.90
N LEU A 123 -2.54 7.36 7.74
CA LEU A 123 -3.21 7.48 6.45
C LEU A 123 -4.07 6.24 6.22
N ARG A 124 -5.35 6.41 5.89
CA ARG A 124 -6.27 5.33 5.52
C ARG A 124 -6.66 5.47 4.06
N ILE A 125 -6.23 4.54 3.24
CA ILE A 125 -6.47 4.49 1.79
C ILE A 125 -7.61 3.52 1.53
N ASP A 126 -8.71 3.99 0.94
CA ASP A 126 -9.87 3.14 0.65
C ASP A 126 -9.53 2.13 -0.45
N VAL A 127 -9.67 0.85 -0.14
CA VAL A 127 -9.45 -0.27 -1.05
C VAL A 127 -10.65 -1.22 -1.08
N THR A 128 -11.82 -0.74 -0.64
CA THR A 128 -13.03 -1.54 -0.46
C THR A 128 -13.44 -2.26 -1.73
N SER A 129 -13.40 -1.57 -2.89
CA SER A 129 -13.74 -2.16 -4.19
C SER A 129 -12.80 -3.32 -4.56
N LEU A 130 -11.50 -3.17 -4.28
CA LEU A 130 -10.49 -4.19 -4.59
C LEU A 130 -10.68 -5.44 -3.74
N VAL A 131 -10.89 -5.25 -2.43
CA VAL A 131 -11.06 -6.34 -1.46
C VAL A 131 -12.38 -7.08 -1.66
N ARG A 132 -13.49 -6.38 -1.95
CA ARG A 132 -14.75 -7.02 -2.39
C ARG A 132 -14.56 -7.89 -3.63
N GLY A 133 -13.63 -7.51 -4.50
CA GLY A 133 -13.29 -8.28 -5.70
C GLY A 133 -12.49 -9.55 -5.44
N TRP A 134 -11.99 -9.81 -4.22
CA TRP A 134 -11.20 -11.02 -3.90
C TRP A 134 -12.04 -12.29 -3.81
N ALA A 135 -13.27 -12.20 -3.28
CA ALA A 135 -14.24 -13.29 -3.16
C ALA A 135 -14.44 -14.08 -4.46
N ARG A 136 -14.35 -13.42 -5.62
CA ARG A 136 -14.61 -13.98 -6.94
C ARG A 136 -13.37 -14.62 -7.60
N ARG A 137 -12.23 -14.76 -6.90
CA ARG A 137 -10.93 -15.03 -7.52
C ARG A 137 -10.22 -16.28 -6.97
N ARG A 138 -9.20 -16.73 -7.73
CA ARG A 138 -8.25 -17.77 -7.31
C ARG A 138 -7.49 -17.30 -6.07
N MET A 139 -7.14 -18.24 -5.18
CA MET A 139 -6.56 -18.02 -3.84
C MET A 139 -5.27 -17.16 -3.81
N ASP A 140 -4.62 -16.95 -4.95
CA ASP A 140 -3.25 -16.45 -5.04
C ASP A 140 -3.17 -14.94 -5.35
N ASP A 141 -4.31 -14.27 -5.59
CA ASP A 141 -4.39 -12.97 -6.27
C ASP A 141 -4.97 -11.84 -5.39
N HIS A 142 -4.40 -11.67 -4.20
CA HIS A 142 -4.80 -10.68 -3.18
C HIS A 142 -3.79 -9.52 -3.05
N GLY A 143 -3.30 -9.05 -4.19
CA GLY A 143 -2.33 -7.95 -4.25
C GLY A 143 -2.98 -6.58 -4.46
N ILE A 144 -2.44 -5.57 -3.77
CA ILE A 144 -2.78 -4.15 -3.89
C ILE A 144 -1.50 -3.39 -4.18
N ALA A 145 -1.52 -2.54 -5.20
CA ALA A 145 -0.47 -1.57 -5.47
C ALA A 145 -0.97 -0.18 -5.05
N ILE A 146 -0.15 0.58 -4.34
CA ILE A 146 -0.33 2.01 -4.09
C ILE A 146 0.68 2.75 -4.96
N VAL A 147 0.18 3.66 -5.79
CA VAL A 147 0.98 4.43 -6.74
C VAL A 147 0.99 5.89 -6.29
N ALA A 148 2.20 6.45 -6.15
CA ALA A 148 2.42 7.83 -5.77
C ALA A 148 3.27 8.52 -6.84
N PRO A 149 2.77 9.58 -7.50
CA PRO A 149 3.54 10.30 -8.52
C PRO A 149 4.86 10.86 -7.98
N GLY A 150 5.97 10.56 -8.65
CA GLY A 150 7.32 10.98 -8.29
C GLY A 150 7.61 12.44 -8.66
N ARG A 151 6.95 13.38 -7.98
CA ARG A 151 7.06 14.83 -8.27
C ARG A 151 7.41 15.67 -7.05
N ASP A 152 7.87 15.05 -5.97
CA ASP A 152 8.20 15.70 -4.71
C ASP A 152 9.64 15.34 -4.31
N ALA A 153 10.48 16.33 -3.97
CA ALA A 153 11.87 16.07 -3.62
C ALA A 153 12.03 15.33 -2.27
N VAL A 154 11.02 15.44 -1.39
CA VAL A 154 11.05 14.90 -0.02
C VAL A 154 10.11 13.70 0.10
N GLY A 155 8.90 13.80 -0.45
CA GLY A 155 7.84 12.82 -0.31
C GLY A 155 7.20 12.79 1.09
N ALA A 156 6.09 12.05 1.22
CA ALA A 156 5.45 11.82 2.51
C ALA A 156 5.95 10.50 3.12
N ALA A 157 6.51 10.58 4.33
CA ALA A 157 7.18 9.45 4.97
C ALA A 157 6.22 8.55 5.77
N TYR A 158 6.25 7.25 5.51
CA TYR A 158 5.46 6.23 6.21
C TYR A 158 6.32 5.04 6.63
N SER A 159 6.00 4.46 7.79
CA SER A 159 6.71 3.32 8.38
C SER A 159 6.38 2.02 7.65
N MET A 160 7.40 1.20 7.36
CA MET A 160 7.25 -0.16 6.84
C MET A 160 7.22 -1.23 7.94
N GLY A 161 7.41 -0.84 9.20
CA GLY A 161 7.23 -1.72 10.35
C GLY A 161 8.38 -2.68 10.66
N ILE A 162 9.52 -2.57 9.98
CA ILE A 162 10.69 -3.42 10.25
C ILE A 162 11.30 -3.10 11.62
N SER A 163 11.65 -1.84 11.88
CA SER A 163 12.22 -1.43 13.18
C SER A 163 11.19 -0.99 14.23
N GLN A 164 10.03 -0.46 13.81
CA GLN A 164 9.06 0.19 14.72
C GLN A 164 7.87 -0.72 15.11
N GLY A 165 7.78 -1.93 14.56
CA GLY A 165 6.70 -2.87 14.86
C GLY A 165 5.32 -2.52 14.28
N THR A 166 5.16 -1.33 13.70
CA THR A 166 3.95 -0.88 13.00
C THR A 166 4.27 -0.60 11.54
N GLY A 167 3.82 -1.51 10.66
CA GLY A 167 3.96 -1.42 9.21
C GLY A 167 2.61 -1.28 8.53
N PRO A 168 2.56 -1.37 7.19
CA PRO A 168 1.33 -1.38 6.43
C PRO A 168 0.38 -2.45 6.98
N LEU A 169 -0.89 -2.08 7.14
CA LEU A 169 -1.93 -3.01 7.57
C LEU A 169 -3.13 -2.89 6.64
N LEU A 170 -3.76 -4.00 6.33
CA LEU A 170 -5.09 -4.02 5.76
C LEU A 170 -6.11 -4.14 6.89
N GLU A 171 -6.91 -3.09 7.07
CA GLU A 171 -8.04 -3.05 7.97
C GLU A 171 -9.33 -3.34 7.20
N VAL A 172 -10.01 -4.44 7.54
CA VAL A 172 -11.24 -4.89 6.87
C VAL A 172 -12.37 -4.97 7.88
N TYR A 173 -13.53 -4.44 7.51
CA TYR A 173 -14.76 -4.57 8.27
C TYR A 173 -15.66 -5.57 7.55
N VAL A 174 -15.91 -6.70 8.20
CA VAL A 174 -16.66 -7.84 7.67
C VAL A 174 -17.97 -7.98 8.44
N ARG A 175 -19.08 -8.25 7.75
CA ARG A 175 -20.35 -8.64 8.35
C ARG A 175 -20.55 -10.15 8.30
#